data_AF-A0ABD3HR97-F1
#
_entry.id   AF-A0ABD3HR97-F1
#
_cell.length_a   1.000
_cell.length_b   1.000
_cell.length_c   1.000
_cell.angle_alpha   90.00
_cell.angle_beta   90.00
_cell.angle_gamma   90.00
#
_symmetry.space_group_name_H-M   'P 1'
#
loop_
_entity.id
_entity.type
_entity.pdbx_description
1 polymer ?
#
loop_
_entity_poly.entity_id
_entity_poly.type
_entity_poly.pdbx_seq_one_letter_code
_entity_poly.pdbx_strand_id
1 'polypeptide(L)' 'MSTEQERKELDARADAGEEVVKGGRGPRSLDAQKRIAEGRSKGGQTKATVLGEERFQEIGEKGNLTAKEEELKKGSEEEA' A
#
# COMPACT_ATOMS: atom_id res chain seq x y z
N MET A 1 -6.65 -10.91 -11.75
CA MET A 1 -5.24 -11.15 -11.38
C MET A 1 -4.38 -10.72 -12.55
N SER A 2 -3.26 -10.06 -12.31
CA SER A 2 -2.32 -9.72 -13.38
C SER A 2 -1.60 -10.99 -13.83
N THR A 3 -1.47 -11.19 -15.14
CA THR A 3 -0.89 -12.41 -15.72
C THR A 3 0.63 -12.45 -15.48
N GLU A 4 1.23 -13.63 -15.57
CA GLU A 4 2.69 -13.78 -15.42
C GLU A 4 3.46 -12.99 -16.49
N GLN A 5 2.86 -12.81 -17.66
CA GLN A 5 3.41 -11.98 -18.75
C GLN A 5 3.40 -10.49 -18.40
N GLU A 6 2.29 -9.98 -17.85
CA GLU A 6 2.22 -8.57 -17.40
C GLU A 6 3.24 -8.27 -16.30
N ARG A 7 3.53 -9.24 -15.40
CA ARG A 7 4.57 -9.06 -14.37
C ARG A 7 5.97 -8.96 -14.98
N LYS A 8 6.32 -9.86 -15.91
CA LYS A 8 7.63 -9.84 -16.58
C LYS A 8 7.85 -8.55 -17.38
N GLU A 9 6.80 -8.01 -18.00
CA GLU A 9 6.87 -6.74 -18.72
C GLU A 9 7.10 -5.56 -17.76
N LEU A 10 6.41 -5.55 -16.62
CA LEU A 10 6.61 -4.54 -15.58
C LEU A 10 8.02 -4.61 -14.97
N ASP A 11 8.55 -5.82 -14.73
CA ASP A 11 9.92 -6.00 -14.21
C ASP A 11 10.96 -5.49 -15.22
N ALA A 12 10.81 -5.80 -16.51
CA ALA A 12 11.73 -5.31 -17.56
C ALA A 12 11.72 -3.77 -17.69
N ARG A 13 10.56 -3.13 -17.49
CA ARG A 13 10.43 -1.67 -17.49
C ARG A 13 11.10 -1.04 -16.26
N ALA A 14 10.96 -1.68 -15.10
CA ALA A 14 11.64 -1.26 -13.88
C ALA A 14 13.17 -1.36 -14.03
N ASP A 15 13.66 -2.47 -14.59
CA ASP A 15 15.09 -2.68 -14.89
C ASP A 15 15.64 -1.66 -15.90
N ALA A 16 14.81 -1.19 -16.83
CA ALA A 16 15.13 -0.12 -17.77
C ALA A 16 15.13 1.29 -17.12
N GLY A 17 14.83 1.39 -15.83
CA GLY A 17 14.81 2.64 -15.06
C GLY A 17 13.48 3.39 -15.10
N GLU A 18 12.41 2.78 -15.62
CA GLU A 18 11.06 3.34 -15.55
C GLU A 18 10.49 3.20 -14.13
N GLU A 19 9.80 4.22 -13.63
CA GLU A 19 9.11 4.14 -12.34
C GLU A 19 7.88 3.22 -12.46
N VAL A 20 8.05 1.97 -12.02
CA VAL A 20 6.98 0.96 -12.03
C VAL A 20 6.38 0.82 -10.63
N VAL A 21 5.11 1.22 -10.50
CA VAL A 21 4.36 1.10 -9.24
C VAL A 21 3.68 -0.27 -9.18
N LYS A 22 4.03 -1.07 -8.16
CA LYS A 22 3.36 -2.35 -7.89
C LYS A 22 1.85 -2.10 -7.70
N GLY A 23 1.04 -2.68 -8.59
CA GLY A 23 -0.40 -2.43 -8.63
C GLY A 23 -1.10 -2.87 -7.34
N GLY A 24 -1.74 -1.93 -6.65
CA GLY A 24 -2.69 -2.21 -5.58
C GLY A 24 -4.13 -2.43 -6.09
N ARG A 25 -5.08 -2.72 -5.20
CA ARG A 25 -6.53 -2.65 -5.49
C ARG A 25 -6.94 -1.18 -5.64
N GLY A 26 -6.58 -0.58 -6.76
CA GLY A 26 -6.80 0.83 -7.04
C GLY A 26 -6.89 1.09 -8.54
N PRO A 27 -7.31 2.30 -8.93
CA PRO A 27 -7.46 2.66 -10.32
C PRO A 27 -6.11 2.65 -11.04
N ARG A 28 -6.12 2.21 -12.30
CA ARG A 28 -4.91 1.99 -13.12
C ARG A 28 -4.33 3.27 -13.74
N SER A 29 -5.03 4.41 -13.66
CA SER A 29 -4.55 5.69 -14.19
C SER A 29 -3.84 6.54 -13.13
N LEU A 30 -2.78 7.23 -13.54
CA LEU A 30 -1.98 8.11 -12.69
C LEU A 30 -2.84 9.19 -12.01
N ASP A 31 -3.74 9.83 -12.75
CA ASP A 31 -4.61 10.88 -12.22
C ASP A 31 -5.56 10.36 -11.14
N ALA A 32 -6.06 9.14 -11.30
CA ALA A 32 -6.92 8.53 -10.31
C ALA A 32 -6.13 8.09 -9.06
N GLN A 33 -4.88 7.65 -9.24
CA GLN A 33 -3.98 7.37 -8.11
C GLN A 33 -3.64 8.65 -7.34
N LYS A 34 -3.34 9.76 -8.02
CA LYS A 34 -3.09 11.08 -7.40
C LYS A 34 -4.28 11.54 -6.57
N ARG A 35 -5.51 11.47 -7.11
CA ARG A 35 -6.73 11.84 -6.38
C ARG A 35 -6.97 10.98 -5.14
N ILE A 36 -6.73 9.67 -5.22
CA ILE A 36 -6.86 8.78 -4.07
C ILE A 36 -5.78 9.06 -3.02
N ALA A 37 -4.54 9.29 -3.44
CA ALA A 37 -3.44 9.63 -2.54
C ALA A 37 -3.75 10.94 -1.78
N GLU A 38 -4.24 11.95 -2.50
CA GLU A 38 -4.67 13.22 -1.92
C GLU A 38 -5.83 13.04 -0.93
N GLY A 39 -6.85 12.26 -1.29
CA GLY A 39 -7.98 11.95 -0.39
C GLY A 39 -7.57 11.20 0.87
N ARG A 40 -6.65 10.23 0.76
CA ARG A 40 -6.09 9.49 1.90
C ARG A 40 -5.27 10.40 2.81
N SER A 41 -4.45 11.28 2.24
CA SER A 41 -3.65 12.25 3.00
C SER A 41 -4.54 13.20 3.80
N LYS A 42 -5.53 13.82 3.14
CA LYS A 42 -6.50 14.72 3.78
C LYS A 42 -7.29 14.00 4.89
N GLY A 43 -7.78 12.79 4.63
CA GLY A 43 -8.48 11.99 5.63
C GLY A 43 -7.61 11.62 6.84
N GLY A 44 -6.33 11.32 6.61
CA GLY A 44 -5.35 11.07 7.67
C GLY A 44 -5.08 12.30 8.53
N GLN A 45 -4.87 13.47 7.90
CA GLN A 45 -4.69 14.75 8.60
C GLN A 45 -5.90 15.09 9.47
N THR A 46 -7.13 14.97 8.94
CA THR A 46 -8.35 15.22 9.72
C THR A 46 -8.44 14.27 10.92
N LYS A 47 -8.12 12.98 10.73
CA LYS A 47 -8.09 12.02 11.84
C LYS A 47 -7.02 12.37 12.87
N ALA A 48 -5.83 12.78 12.45
CA ALA A 48 -4.76 13.23 13.34
C ALA A 48 -5.20 14.44 14.18
N THR A 49 -5.85 15.44 13.57
CA THR A 49 -6.38 16.60 14.29
C THR A 49 -7.47 16.22 15.31
N VAL A 50 -8.37 15.30 14.96
CA VAL A 50 -9.47 14.87 15.85
C VAL A 50 -8.98 13.99 17.00
N LEU A 51 -7.99 13.14 16.75
CA LEU A 51 -7.48 12.16 17.71
C LEU A 51 -6.35 12.72 18.60
N GLY A 52 -5.69 13.79 18.15
CA GLY A 52 -4.39 14.23 18.67
C GLY A 52 -3.24 13.43 18.05
N GLU A 53 -2.08 14.07 17.91
CA GLU A 53 -0.91 13.49 17.21
C GLU A 53 -0.39 12.22 17.88
N GLU A 54 -0.29 12.21 19.22
CA GLU A 54 0.20 11.06 19.98
C GLU A 54 -0.69 9.82 19.80
N ARG A 55 -2.01 9.98 19.96
CA ARG A 55 -2.98 8.89 19.77
C ARG A 55 -3.00 8.40 18.33
N PHE A 56 -2.85 9.31 17.37
CA PHE A 56 -2.82 8.96 15.94
C PHE A 56 -1.57 8.15 15.59
N GLN A 57 -0.40 8.54 16.10
CA GLN A 57 0.85 7.80 15.95
C GLN A 57 0.76 6.41 16.57
N GLU A 58 0.27 6.30 17.81
CA GLU A 58 0.12 5.02 18.51
C GLU A 58 -0.79 4.04 17.74
N ILE A 59 -1.92 4.52 17.21
CA ILE A 59 -2.84 3.69 16.41
C ILE A 59 -2.20 3.29 15.08
N GLY A 60 -1.44 4.19 14.44
CA GLY A 60 -0.73 3.90 13.20
C GLY A 60 0.35 2.83 13.38
N GLU A 61 1.13 2.92 14.46
CA GLU A 61 2.15 1.93 14.80
C GLU A 61 1.55 0.56 15.09
N LYS A 62 0.50 0.50 15.93
CA LYS A 62 -0.21 -0.76 16.21
C LYS A 62 -0.80 -1.39 14.96
N GLY A 63 -1.38 -0.59 14.06
CA GLY A 63 -1.92 -1.08 12.79
C GLY A 63 -0.87 -1.68 11.85
N ASN A 64 0.36 -1.14 11.86
CA ASN A 64 1.46 -1.69 11.09
C ASN A 64 2.01 -2.99 11.69
N LEU A 65 2.02 -3.10 13.02
CA LEU A 65 2.43 -4.32 13.72
C LEU A 65 1.46 -5.47 13.44
N THR A 66 0.15 -5.24 13.55
CA THR A 66 -0.86 -6.26 13.23
C THR A 66 -0.82 -6.70 11.77
N ALA A 67 -0.60 -5.76 10.83
CA ALA A 67 -0.45 -6.12 9.41
C ALA A 67 0.77 -7.03 9.16
N LYS A 68 1.91 -6.77 9.83
CA LYS A 68 3.10 -7.62 9.75
C LYS A 68 2.86 -9.00 10.36
N GLU A 69 2.19 -9.06 11.52
CA GLU A 69 1.85 -10.33 12.17
C GLU A 69 0.91 -11.18 11.30
N GLU A 70 -0.06 -10.56 10.62
CA GLU A 70 -0.94 -11.27 9.67
C GLU A 70 -0.20 -11.77 8.42
N GLU A 71 0.75 -11.01 7.88
CA GLU A 71 1.61 -11.47 6.77
C GLU A 71 2.49 -12.65 7.18
N LEU A 72 3.12 -12.58 8.36
CA LEU A 72 3.92 -13.67 8.93
C LEU A 72 3.08 -14.96 9.11
N LYS A 73 1.85 -14.81 9.63
CA LYS A 73 0.96 -15.94 9.86
C LYS A 73 0.51 -16.59 8.55
N LYS A 74 0.18 -15.80 7.52
CA LYS A 74 -0.18 -16.35 6.20
C LYS A 74 0.95 -17.09 5.52
N GLY A 75 2.19 -16.59 5.61
CA GLY A 75 3.36 -17.28 5.08
C GLY A 75 3.60 -18.63 5.76
N SER A 76 3.33 -18.74 7.07
CA SER A 76 3.44 -20.00 7.80
C SER A 76 2.32 -21.01 7.54
N GLU A 77 1.15 -20.55 7.09
CA GLU A 77 0.01 -21.41 6.74
C GLU A 77 0.05 -21.89 5.27
N GLU A 78 0.80 -21.22 4.39
CA GLU A 78 1.00 -21.65 2.98
C GLU A 78 2.16 -22.64 2.79
N GLU A 79 3.05 -22.82 3.78
CA GLU A 79 4.18 -23.77 3.74
C GLU A 79 3.93 -25.12 4.49
N ALA A 80 2.71 -25.38 4.98
CA ALA A 80 2.34 -26.61 5.70
C ALA A 80 1.29 -27.44 4.93
#